data_AF-A0A5B8S4G1-F1
#
_entry.id   AF-A0A5B8S4G1-F1
#
_cell.length_a   1.000
_cell.length_b   1.000
_cell.length_c   1.000
_cell.angle_alpha   90.00
_cell.angle_beta   90.00
_cell.angle_gamma   90.00
#
_symmetry.space_group_name_H-M   'P 1'
#
loop_
_entity.id
_entity.type
_entity.pdbx_description
1 polymer ?
#
loop_
_entity_poly.entity_id
_entity_poly.type
_entity_poly.pdbx_seq_one_letter_code
_entity_poly.pdbx_strand_id
1 'polypeptide(L)'
;MRGARAACDWNRRDRVQLYQAHGTSRRPPMNFFDRLAAAITPEATDEDRINARNEAQALAQDDDWLGSVLDQHEQIETLFAEAALAQPGDDRVAAMKKLGQLLTAHSMAEEVVLYPAIARIGEKGDATMAYEEQSMAKVEMAGLEQLDPESDEWAQKLEAIRKAVAHHVYEEESDWFPKLHRSISESEADMLSMRFDEEFDRHGDVGMGSAHVRPASQPGPATGGYTN
;
A
#
# COMPACT_ATOMS: atom_id res chain seq x y z
N MET A 1 -39.36 -61.66 21.00
CA MET A 1 -39.03 -60.51 20.15
C MET A 1 -39.11 -59.25 21.00
N ARG A 2 -37.96 -58.71 21.43
CA ARG A 2 -37.84 -57.45 22.17
C ARG A 2 -36.78 -56.62 21.45
N GLY A 3 -37.17 -55.50 20.86
CA GLY A 3 -36.27 -54.49 20.32
C GLY A 3 -36.18 -53.35 21.34
N ALA A 4 -35.03 -53.24 22.01
CA ALA A 4 -34.73 -52.14 22.92
C ALA A 4 -33.75 -51.18 22.25
N ARG A 5 -34.06 -49.88 22.38
CA ARG A 5 -33.28 -48.72 21.91
C ARG A 5 -31.90 -48.71 22.57
N ALA A 6 -30.85 -48.52 21.78
CA ALA A 6 -29.51 -48.21 22.28
C ALA A 6 -29.25 -46.72 22.16
N ALA A 7 -29.15 -46.04 23.31
CA ALA A 7 -28.53 -44.74 23.44
C ALA A 7 -27.00 -44.95 23.47
N CYS A 8 -26.25 -44.25 22.63
CA CYS A 8 -24.79 -44.23 22.74
C CYS A 8 -24.38 -43.10 23.67
N ASP A 9 -23.99 -43.55 24.85
CA ASP A 9 -23.38 -42.84 25.96
C ASP A 9 -21.97 -42.37 25.59
N TRP A 10 -21.68 -41.08 25.81
CA TRP A 10 -20.38 -40.47 25.60
C TRP A 10 -19.52 -40.73 26.85
N ASN A 11 -18.65 -41.74 26.81
CA ASN A 11 -17.63 -41.88 27.86
C ASN A 11 -16.23 -41.50 27.36
N ARG A 12 -15.73 -40.44 28.00
CA ARG A 12 -14.45 -39.79 27.83
C ARG A 12 -13.40 -40.62 28.57
N ARG A 13 -12.32 -40.98 27.87
CA ARG A 13 -11.06 -41.60 28.34
C ARG A 13 -11.01 -43.12 28.17
N ASP A 14 -10.46 -43.54 27.03
CA ASP A 14 -9.49 -44.63 27.05
C ASP A 14 -8.46 -44.51 25.90
N ARG A 15 -7.21 -44.30 26.32
CA ARG A 15 -5.95 -44.81 25.76
C ARG A 15 -5.53 -44.45 24.32
N VAL A 16 -4.75 -43.37 24.27
CA VAL A 16 -3.34 -43.32 23.81
C VAL A 16 -2.79 -44.64 23.26
N GLN A 17 -2.63 -44.76 21.94
CA GLN A 17 -1.37 -45.05 21.24
C GLN A 17 -1.65 -45.33 19.75
N LEU A 18 -0.89 -44.64 18.90
CA LEU A 18 -0.61 -44.85 17.46
C LEU A 18 -1.00 -43.62 16.65
N TYR A 19 -0.06 -42.68 16.55
CA TYR A 19 0.40 -42.06 15.31
C TYR A 19 1.50 -41.05 15.70
N GLN A 20 2.72 -41.57 15.85
CA GLN A 20 3.93 -40.78 15.61
C GLN A 20 4.46 -41.16 14.22
N ALA A 21 5.13 -40.18 13.60
CA ALA A 21 5.83 -40.19 12.32
C ALA A 21 4.98 -39.82 11.09
N HIS A 22 4.82 -38.50 10.88
CA HIS A 22 5.48 -37.79 9.76
C HIS A 22 5.50 -36.30 10.10
N GLY A 23 6.52 -35.88 10.84
CA GLY A 23 6.82 -34.46 11.02
C GLY A 23 7.38 -33.89 9.72
N THR A 24 6.50 -33.48 8.80
CA THR A 24 6.87 -32.40 7.90
C THR A 24 6.65 -31.11 8.68
N SER A 25 7.74 -30.52 9.16
CA SER A 25 7.73 -29.14 9.62
C SER A 25 7.30 -28.27 8.44
N ARG A 26 6.00 -28.07 8.28
CA ARG A 26 5.49 -26.97 7.47
C ARG A 26 5.87 -25.72 8.26
N ARG A 27 6.93 -25.05 7.81
CA ARG A 27 7.18 -23.68 8.24
C ARG A 27 5.88 -22.90 8.07
N PRO A 28 5.48 -22.06 9.03
CA PRO A 28 4.38 -21.12 8.80
C PRO A 28 4.69 -20.32 7.51
N PRO A 29 3.67 -19.90 6.73
CA PRO A 29 3.89 -19.02 5.60
C PRO A 29 4.69 -17.81 6.08
N MET A 30 5.77 -17.48 5.36
CA MET A 30 6.70 -16.41 5.76
C MET A 30 5.94 -15.09 5.87
N ASN A 31 6.13 -14.37 6.98
CA ASN A 31 5.65 -13.00 7.12
C ASN A 31 6.49 -12.06 6.22
N PHE A 32 6.00 -10.86 5.92
CA PHE A 32 6.74 -9.79 5.24
C PHE A 32 8.15 -9.59 5.82
N PHE A 33 8.25 -9.53 7.15
CA PHE A 33 9.52 -9.43 7.86
C PHE A 33 10.43 -10.65 7.67
N ASP A 34 9.86 -11.84 7.46
CA ASP A 34 10.62 -13.04 7.13
C ASP A 34 11.12 -13.01 5.68
N ARG A 35 10.41 -12.37 4.73
CA ARG A 35 10.91 -12.14 3.36
C ARG A 35 12.04 -11.11 3.34
N LEU A 36 11.87 -9.98 4.03
CA LEU A 36 12.92 -8.97 4.24
C LEU A 36 14.18 -9.56 4.90
N ALA A 37 14.01 -10.45 5.88
CA ALA A 37 15.13 -11.12 6.55
C ALA A 37 15.70 -12.30 5.75
N ALA A 38 14.92 -12.94 4.86
CA ALA A 38 15.36 -14.10 4.07
C ALA A 38 15.99 -13.73 2.72
N ALA A 39 15.68 -12.55 2.18
CA ALA A 39 16.33 -12.03 0.99
C ALA A 39 17.68 -11.40 1.39
N ILE A 40 18.78 -12.00 0.95
CA ILE A 40 20.13 -11.43 1.05
C ILE A 40 20.25 -10.31 0.00
N THR A 41 19.36 -9.33 0.07
CA THR A 41 19.41 -8.09 -0.70
C THR A 41 19.64 -6.99 0.32
N PRO A 42 20.73 -6.22 0.22
CA PRO A 42 20.92 -5.09 1.13
C PRO A 42 19.72 -4.15 1.00
N GLU A 43 19.16 -3.74 2.14
CA GLU A 43 18.14 -2.69 2.21
C GLU A 43 18.70 -1.46 1.47
N ALA A 44 17.89 -0.88 0.57
CA ALA A 44 18.28 0.33 -0.16
C ALA A 44 18.71 1.42 0.84
N THR A 45 19.84 2.06 0.56
CA THR A 45 20.31 3.17 1.40
C THR A 45 19.42 4.40 1.23
N ASP A 46 19.53 5.39 2.12
CA ASP A 46 18.86 6.68 1.92
C ASP A 46 19.31 7.34 0.61
N GLU A 47 20.59 7.18 0.24
CA GLU A 47 21.13 7.67 -1.02
C GLU A 47 20.50 6.98 -2.23
N ASP A 48 20.32 5.66 -2.18
CA ASP A 48 19.65 4.91 -3.25
C ASP A 48 18.20 5.34 -3.43
N ARG A 49 17.47 5.54 -2.33
CA ARG A 49 16.07 6.06 -2.37
C ARG A 49 15.98 7.45 -2.99
N ILE A 50 16.84 8.37 -2.55
CA ILE A 50 16.88 9.73 -3.09
C ILE A 50 17.22 9.71 -4.58
N ASN A 51 18.17 8.88 -5.00
CA ASN A 51 18.54 8.77 -6.41
C ASN A 51 17.39 8.19 -7.25
N ALA A 52 16.73 7.14 -6.78
CA ALA A 52 15.56 6.57 -7.45
C ALA A 52 14.44 7.62 -7.63
N ARG A 53 14.12 8.36 -6.56
CA ARG A 53 13.13 9.45 -6.63
C ARG A 53 13.51 10.51 -7.63
N ASN A 54 14.75 11.00 -7.61
CA ASN A 54 15.23 12.02 -8.55
C ASN A 54 15.13 11.55 -10.00
N GLU A 55 15.45 10.28 -10.28
CA GLU A 55 15.33 9.69 -11.61
C GLU A 55 13.85 9.57 -12.04
N ALA A 56 12.96 9.18 -11.13
CA ALA A 56 11.52 9.12 -11.40
C ALA A 56 10.92 10.52 -11.63
N GLN A 57 11.29 11.51 -10.81
CA GLN A 57 10.89 12.92 -10.97
C GLN A 57 11.36 13.50 -12.30
N ALA A 58 12.53 13.10 -12.80
CA ALA A 58 13.01 13.53 -14.11
C ALA A 58 12.19 12.97 -15.30
N LEU A 59 11.38 11.94 -15.07
CA LEU A 59 10.44 11.39 -16.05
C LEU A 59 9.07 12.06 -16.01
N ALA A 60 8.67 12.57 -14.83
CA ALA A 60 7.38 13.18 -14.62
C ALA A 60 7.23 14.50 -15.40
N GLN A 61 6.01 14.76 -15.87
CA GLN A 61 5.58 16.06 -16.35
C GLN A 61 4.82 16.80 -15.26
N ASP A 62 4.78 18.14 -15.31
CA ASP A 62 4.00 18.95 -14.38
C ASP A 62 2.52 18.47 -14.39
N ASP A 63 2.00 18.12 -13.21
CA ASP A 63 0.62 17.67 -12.95
C ASP A 63 0.21 16.31 -13.59
N ASP A 64 1.14 15.37 -13.81
CA ASP A 64 0.82 13.98 -14.20
C ASP A 64 0.72 12.99 -13.01
N TRP A 65 0.25 11.77 -13.28
CA TRP A 65 0.10 10.73 -12.26
C TRP A 65 1.41 10.38 -11.56
N LEU A 66 2.54 10.47 -12.28
CA LEU A 66 3.85 10.13 -11.74
C LEU A 66 4.32 11.23 -10.77
N GLY A 67 4.19 12.50 -11.15
CA GLY A 67 4.42 13.61 -10.23
C GLY A 67 3.53 13.52 -8.99
N SER A 68 2.23 13.24 -9.19
CA SER A 68 1.26 13.16 -8.10
C SER A 68 1.56 12.06 -7.09
N VAL A 69 1.93 10.86 -7.56
CA VAL A 69 2.27 9.75 -6.66
C VAL A 69 3.59 9.99 -5.92
N LEU A 70 4.59 10.60 -6.59
CA LEU A 70 5.87 10.95 -5.97
C LEU A 70 5.71 12.03 -4.88
N ASP A 71 4.88 13.04 -5.13
CA ASP A 71 4.54 14.07 -4.14
C ASP A 71 3.84 13.45 -2.92
N GLN A 72 3.02 12.42 -3.13
CA GLN A 72 2.37 11.67 -2.04
C GLN A 72 3.40 10.84 -1.25
N HIS A 73 4.39 10.24 -1.90
CA HIS A 73 5.47 9.51 -1.20
C HIS A 73 6.26 10.41 -0.26
N GLU A 74 6.65 11.62 -0.71
CA GLU A 74 7.35 12.59 0.13
C GLU A 74 6.49 13.04 1.33
N GLN A 75 5.18 13.21 1.12
CA GLN A 75 4.24 13.49 2.20
C GLN A 75 4.17 12.32 3.19
N ILE A 76 4.09 11.07 2.72
CA ILE A 76 4.08 9.88 3.58
C ILE A 76 5.37 9.81 4.43
N GLU A 77 6.53 10.02 3.82
CA GLU A 77 7.82 10.07 4.54
C GLU A 77 7.82 11.15 5.62
N THR A 78 7.30 12.33 5.29
CA THR A 78 7.15 13.44 6.23
C THR A 78 6.23 13.06 7.40
N LEU A 79 5.09 12.41 7.14
CA LEU A 79 4.15 12.01 8.19
C LEU A 79 4.69 10.89 9.08
N PHE A 80 5.50 9.97 8.56
CA PHE A 80 6.22 9.02 9.40
C PHE A 80 7.21 9.73 10.33
N ALA A 81 7.95 10.73 9.83
CA ALA A 81 8.86 11.51 10.65
C ALA A 81 8.12 12.32 11.73
N GLU A 82 6.99 12.95 11.38
CA GLU A 82 6.11 13.64 12.33
C GLU A 82 5.61 12.68 13.42
N ALA A 83 5.14 11.49 13.06
CA ALA A 83 4.67 10.47 14.01
C ALA A 83 5.79 9.96 14.94
N ALA A 84 7.01 9.80 14.42
CA ALA A 84 8.16 9.37 15.22
C ALA A 84 8.61 10.44 16.24
N LEU A 85 8.45 11.73 15.90
CA LEU A 85 8.83 12.87 16.74
C LEU A 85 7.69 13.34 17.67
N ALA A 86 6.46 12.86 17.47
CA ALA A 86 5.30 13.20 18.28
C ALA A 86 5.49 12.76 19.75
N GLN A 87 4.94 13.56 20.67
CA GLN A 87 4.97 13.20 22.09
C GLN A 87 4.12 11.94 22.35
N PRO A 88 4.53 11.09 23.31
CA PRO A 88 3.71 9.98 23.78
C PRO A 88 2.27 10.40 24.12
N GLY A 89 1.30 9.51 23.84
CA GLY A 89 -0.13 9.76 24.11
C GLY A 89 -0.87 10.38 22.93
N ASP A 90 -1.66 11.43 23.19
CA ASP A 90 -2.60 12.01 22.22
C ASP A 90 -1.94 12.55 20.94
N ASP A 91 -0.71 13.07 21.02
CA ASP A 91 0.01 13.61 19.86
C ASP A 91 0.36 12.50 18.86
N ARG A 92 0.80 11.32 19.33
CA ARG A 92 1.02 10.13 18.48
C ARG A 92 -0.27 9.63 17.86
N VAL A 93 -1.38 9.65 18.61
CA VAL A 93 -2.70 9.27 18.07
C VAL A 93 -3.13 10.22 16.94
N ALA A 94 -2.94 11.53 17.12
CA ALA A 94 -3.25 12.52 16.09
C ALA A 94 -2.36 12.35 14.85
N ALA A 95 -1.06 12.14 15.02
CA ALA A 95 -0.12 11.90 13.93
C ALA A 95 -0.46 10.61 13.16
N MET A 96 -0.79 9.52 13.87
CA MET A 96 -1.21 8.25 13.28
C MET A 96 -2.48 8.37 12.47
N LYS A 97 -3.46 9.14 12.96
CA LYS A 97 -4.69 9.39 12.20
C LYS A 97 -4.39 10.07 10.88
N LYS A 98 -3.54 11.12 10.90
CA LYS A 98 -3.13 11.85 9.68
C LYS A 98 -2.39 10.94 8.70
N LEU A 99 -1.42 10.16 9.20
CA LEU A 99 -0.65 9.19 8.41
C LEU A 99 -1.55 8.11 7.79
N GLY A 100 -2.43 7.50 8.59
CA GLY A 100 -3.34 6.44 8.14
C GLY A 100 -4.34 6.92 7.08
N GLN A 101 -4.82 8.16 7.18
CA GLN A 101 -5.66 8.78 6.16
C GLN A 101 -4.92 8.90 4.81
N LEU A 102 -3.70 9.45 4.82
CA LEU A 102 -2.91 9.58 3.59
C LEU A 102 -2.55 8.23 2.98
N LEU A 103 -2.05 7.28 3.78
CA LEU A 103 -1.72 5.93 3.33
C LEU A 103 -2.93 5.22 2.72
N THR A 104 -4.12 5.40 3.29
CA THR A 104 -5.35 4.82 2.75
C THR A 104 -5.70 5.41 1.40
N ALA A 105 -5.69 6.75 1.26
CA ALA A 105 -6.02 7.40 -0.01
C ALA A 105 -5.02 7.04 -1.11
N HIS A 106 -3.73 7.11 -0.79
CA HIS A 106 -2.62 6.78 -1.67
C HIS A 106 -2.69 5.32 -2.16
N SER A 107 -2.68 4.35 -1.24
CA SER A 107 -2.71 2.93 -1.61
C SER A 107 -3.95 2.54 -2.42
N MET A 108 -5.12 3.12 -2.11
CA MET A 108 -6.33 2.84 -2.90
C MET A 108 -6.22 3.36 -4.33
N ALA A 109 -5.62 4.52 -4.56
CA ALA A 109 -5.41 5.06 -5.89
C ALA A 109 -4.48 4.15 -6.72
N GLU A 110 -3.40 3.66 -6.13
CA GLU A 110 -2.46 2.76 -6.80
C GLU A 110 -3.08 1.40 -7.11
N GLU A 111 -3.75 0.80 -6.12
CA GLU A 111 -4.42 -0.49 -6.24
C GLU A 111 -5.51 -0.49 -7.33
N VAL A 112 -6.20 0.63 -7.52
CA VAL A 112 -7.33 0.73 -8.48
C VAL A 112 -6.87 1.21 -9.86
N VAL A 113 -5.75 1.92 -9.95
CA VAL A 113 -5.32 2.62 -11.17
C VAL A 113 -3.98 2.12 -11.67
N LEU A 114 -2.92 2.23 -10.86
CA LEU A 114 -1.55 1.99 -11.31
C LEU A 114 -1.21 0.50 -11.41
N TYR A 115 -1.54 -0.31 -10.40
CA TYR A 115 -1.20 -1.73 -10.40
C TYR A 115 -1.88 -2.53 -11.53
N PRO A 116 -3.16 -2.26 -11.88
CA PRO A 116 -3.75 -2.83 -13.09
C PRO A 116 -3.04 -2.40 -14.38
N ALA A 117 -2.51 -1.17 -14.43
CA ALA A 117 -1.75 -0.67 -15.58
C ALA A 117 -0.38 -1.35 -15.69
N ILE A 118 0.34 -1.53 -14.57
CA ILE A 118 1.58 -2.30 -14.48
C ILE A 118 1.35 -3.74 -14.97
N ALA A 119 0.28 -4.40 -14.50
CA ALA A 119 -0.07 -5.73 -14.95
C ALA A 119 -0.39 -5.81 -16.46
N ARG A 120 -0.95 -4.73 -17.05
CA ARG A 120 -1.29 -4.64 -18.48
C ARG A 120 -0.06 -4.56 -19.38
N ILE A 121 1.03 -3.93 -18.93
CA ILE A 121 2.27 -3.83 -19.70
C ILE A 121 3.15 -5.09 -19.62
N GLY A 122 2.69 -6.12 -18.89
CA GLY A 122 3.37 -7.42 -18.78
C GLY A 122 3.96 -7.71 -17.41
N GLU A 123 3.98 -6.71 -16.51
CA GLU A 123 4.62 -6.79 -15.20
C GLU A 123 3.66 -7.28 -14.11
N LYS A 124 3.00 -8.42 -14.36
CA LYS A 124 2.01 -8.98 -13.40
C LYS A 124 2.65 -9.42 -12.08
N GLY A 125 3.92 -9.82 -12.10
CA GLY A 125 4.66 -10.21 -10.90
C GLY A 125 4.82 -9.02 -9.97
N ASP A 126 5.37 -7.93 -10.49
CA ASP A 126 5.56 -6.65 -9.81
C ASP A 126 4.22 -6.13 -9.25
N ALA A 127 3.16 -6.07 -10.07
CA ALA A 127 1.83 -5.67 -9.59
C ALA A 127 1.29 -6.57 -8.46
N THR A 128 1.50 -7.89 -8.53
CA THR A 128 1.06 -8.82 -7.47
C THR A 128 1.83 -8.58 -6.18
N MET A 129 3.13 -8.34 -6.29
CA MET A 129 3.99 -8.02 -5.15
C MET A 129 3.52 -6.73 -4.48
N ALA A 130 3.26 -5.68 -5.25
CA ALA A 130 2.77 -4.41 -4.77
C ALA A 130 1.48 -4.55 -3.93
N TYR A 131 0.47 -5.28 -4.45
CA TYR A 131 -0.76 -5.58 -3.69
C TYR A 131 -0.49 -6.34 -2.39
N GLU A 132 0.41 -7.34 -2.40
CA GLU A 132 0.75 -8.10 -1.20
C GLU A 132 1.36 -7.18 -0.13
N GLU A 133 2.32 -6.35 -0.52
CA GLU A 133 3.03 -5.44 0.39
C GLU A 133 2.13 -4.39 1.01
N GLN A 134 1.30 -3.73 0.20
CA GLN A 134 0.34 -2.76 0.71
C GLN A 134 -0.70 -3.41 1.63
N SER A 135 -1.19 -4.61 1.29
CA SER A 135 -2.10 -5.34 2.16
C SER A 135 -1.45 -5.68 3.51
N MET A 136 -0.16 -6.01 3.53
CA MET A 136 0.57 -6.29 4.77
C MET A 136 0.79 -5.00 5.57
N ALA A 137 1.18 -3.90 4.93
CA ALA A 137 1.33 -2.59 5.58
C ALA A 137 0.02 -2.14 6.25
N LYS A 138 -1.13 -2.33 5.59
CA LYS A 138 -2.48 -2.06 6.15
C LYS A 138 -2.75 -2.88 7.41
N VAL A 139 -2.40 -4.16 7.42
CA VAL A 139 -2.53 -5.03 8.61
C VAL A 139 -1.62 -4.57 9.74
N GLU A 140 -0.38 -4.22 9.43
CA GLU A 140 0.58 -3.78 10.43
C GLU A 140 0.19 -2.43 11.05
N MET A 141 -0.35 -1.50 10.25
CA MET A 141 -0.93 -0.22 10.70
C MET A 141 -2.14 -0.44 11.60
N ALA A 142 -3.07 -1.32 11.23
CA ALA A 142 -4.19 -1.69 12.10
C ALA A 142 -3.72 -2.30 13.43
N GLY A 143 -2.62 -3.06 13.41
CA GLY A 143 -1.97 -3.56 14.63
C GLY A 143 -1.33 -2.46 15.48
N LEU A 144 -0.75 -1.43 14.85
CA LEU A 144 -0.14 -0.29 15.54
C LEU A 144 -1.21 0.54 16.28
N GLU A 145 -2.40 0.68 15.72
CA GLU A 145 -3.53 1.36 16.36
C GLU A 145 -4.03 0.68 17.64
N GLN A 146 -3.71 -0.61 17.84
CA GLN A 146 -4.08 -1.36 19.06
C GLN A 146 -3.03 -1.26 20.17
N LEU A 147 -1.85 -0.70 19.88
CA LEU A 147 -0.80 -0.55 20.88
C LEU A 147 -1.01 0.72 21.71
N ASP A 148 -0.51 0.67 22.94
CA ASP A 148 -0.43 1.86 23.80
C ASP A 148 0.50 2.90 23.15
N PRO A 149 0.01 4.09 22.78
CA PRO A 149 0.83 5.13 22.14
C PRO A 149 1.96 5.63 23.03
N GLU A 150 1.96 5.34 24.34
CA GLU A 150 3.07 5.66 25.24
C GLU A 150 4.16 4.57 25.28
N SER A 151 3.91 3.39 24.72
CA SER A 151 4.81 2.24 24.82
C SER A 151 6.01 2.31 23.86
N ASP A 152 7.11 1.65 24.27
CA ASP A 152 8.26 1.41 23.39
C ASP A 152 7.91 0.47 22.22
N GLU A 153 6.94 -0.43 22.42
CA GLU A 153 6.45 -1.36 21.39
C GLU A 153 5.81 -0.60 20.22
N TRP A 154 5.03 0.45 20.53
CA TRP A 154 4.46 1.33 19.53
C TRP A 154 5.55 1.96 18.65
N ALA A 155 6.61 2.49 19.26
CA ALA A 155 7.70 3.13 18.53
C ALA A 155 8.46 2.14 17.64
N GLN A 156 8.72 0.93 18.15
CA GLN A 156 9.36 -0.14 17.38
C GLN A 156 8.51 -0.57 16.19
N LYS A 157 7.18 -0.70 16.39
CA LYS A 157 6.26 -1.09 15.33
C LYS A 157 6.08 0.01 14.28
N LEU A 158 6.01 1.29 14.67
CA LEU A 158 6.01 2.41 13.73
C LEU A 158 7.26 2.37 12.84
N GLU A 159 8.44 2.18 13.42
CA GLU A 159 9.69 2.11 12.66
C GLU A 159 9.71 0.90 11.71
N ALA A 160 9.20 -0.25 12.15
CA ALA A 160 9.10 -1.44 11.32
C ALA A 160 8.18 -1.21 10.09
N ILE A 161 7.06 -0.52 10.28
CA ILE A 161 6.14 -0.16 9.20
C ILE A 161 6.79 0.88 8.28
N ARG A 162 7.46 1.90 8.84
CA ARG A 162 8.17 2.91 8.05
C ARG A 162 9.17 2.28 7.09
N LYS A 163 9.94 1.30 7.56
CA LYS A 163 10.89 0.55 6.70
C LYS A 163 10.19 -0.26 5.62
N ALA A 164 9.06 -0.89 5.96
CA ALA A 164 8.24 -1.63 5.01
C ALA A 164 7.77 -0.74 3.85
N VAL A 165 7.19 0.41 4.21
CA VAL A 165 6.69 1.39 3.24
C VAL A 165 7.83 2.00 2.44
N ALA A 166 8.96 2.35 3.08
CA ALA A 166 10.12 2.89 2.37
C ALA A 166 10.75 1.90 1.38
N HIS A 167 10.69 0.59 1.67
CA HIS A 167 11.12 -0.44 0.73
C HIS A 167 10.18 -0.52 -0.48
N HIS A 168 8.87 -0.55 -0.23
CA HIS A 168 7.84 -0.57 -1.26
C HIS A 168 7.94 0.64 -2.20
N VAL A 169 7.99 1.85 -1.62
CA VAL A 169 8.18 3.11 -2.36
C VAL A 169 9.45 3.08 -3.20
N TYR A 170 10.54 2.48 -2.69
CA TYR A 170 11.77 2.34 -3.47
C TYR A 170 11.58 1.47 -4.72
N GLU A 171 10.86 0.35 -4.63
CA GLU A 171 10.60 -0.52 -5.79
C GLU A 171 9.73 0.18 -6.84
N GLU A 172 8.72 0.92 -6.38
CA GLU A 172 7.86 1.74 -7.22
C GLU A 172 8.65 2.81 -7.99
N GLU A 173 9.47 3.60 -7.27
CA GLU A 173 10.22 4.72 -7.83
C GLU A 173 11.41 4.28 -8.68
N SER A 174 12.10 3.21 -8.30
CA SER A 174 13.32 2.76 -9.01
C SER A 174 13.02 1.88 -10.22
N ASP A 175 11.87 1.21 -10.25
CA ASP A 175 11.59 0.18 -11.25
C ASP A 175 10.17 0.25 -11.83
N TRP A 176 9.14 0.06 -11.01
CA TRP A 176 7.80 -0.22 -11.53
C TRP A 176 7.15 0.98 -12.24
N PHE A 177 7.19 2.16 -11.64
CA PHE A 177 6.63 3.37 -12.25
C PHE A 177 7.44 3.86 -13.44
N PRO A 178 8.79 3.88 -13.43
CA PRO A 178 9.57 4.17 -14.63
C PRO A 178 9.28 3.22 -15.80
N LYS A 179 9.10 1.91 -15.53
CA LYS A 179 8.67 0.93 -16.56
C LYS A 179 7.28 1.26 -17.10
N LEU A 180 6.32 1.56 -16.23
CA LEU A 180 4.96 1.94 -16.63
C LEU A 180 4.98 3.19 -17.51
N HIS A 181 5.61 4.26 -17.04
CA HIS A 181 5.69 5.54 -17.74
C HIS A 181 6.27 5.39 -19.15
N ARG A 182 7.34 4.60 -19.32
CA ARG A 182 7.97 4.37 -20.64
C ARG A 182 7.15 3.49 -21.58
N SER A 183 6.17 2.75 -21.07
CA SER A 183 5.44 1.72 -21.83
C SER A 183 4.05 2.13 -22.28
N ILE A 184 3.58 3.30 -21.85
CA ILE A 184 2.23 3.81 -22.14
C ILE A 184 2.26 5.01 -23.09
N SER A 185 1.17 5.22 -23.81
CA SER A 185 0.97 6.42 -24.62
C SER A 185 0.62 7.64 -23.76
N GLU A 186 0.81 8.85 -24.30
CA GLU A 186 0.40 10.11 -23.65
C GLU A 186 -1.09 10.10 -23.27
N SER A 187 -1.97 9.60 -24.16
CA SER A 187 -3.40 9.47 -23.85
C SER A 187 -3.70 8.46 -22.73
N GLU A 188 -2.88 7.42 -22.57
CA GLU A 188 -3.00 6.51 -21.43
C GLU A 188 -2.51 7.18 -20.15
N ALA A 189 -1.40 7.93 -20.21
CA ALA A 189 -0.90 8.70 -19.08
C ALA A 189 -1.95 9.72 -18.57
N ASP A 190 -2.57 10.50 -19.46
CA ASP A 190 -3.64 11.44 -19.13
C ASP A 190 -4.83 10.76 -18.41
N MET A 191 -5.18 9.56 -18.87
CA MET A 191 -6.26 8.77 -18.28
C MET A 191 -5.88 8.24 -16.89
N LEU A 192 -4.63 7.79 -16.72
CA LEU A 192 -4.11 7.39 -15.41
C LEU A 192 -4.08 8.57 -14.45
N SER A 193 -3.62 9.76 -14.87
CA SER A 193 -3.62 10.97 -14.03
C SER A 193 -5.02 11.30 -13.54
N MET A 194 -5.99 11.41 -14.44
CA MET A 194 -7.37 11.73 -14.06
C MET A 194 -7.98 10.69 -13.11
N ARG A 195 -7.74 9.40 -13.34
CA ARG A 195 -8.27 8.34 -12.48
C ARG A 195 -7.55 8.25 -11.14
N PHE A 196 -6.25 8.46 -11.12
CA PHE A 196 -5.45 8.44 -9.91
C PHE A 196 -5.91 9.54 -8.96
N ASP A 197 -6.06 10.77 -9.46
CA ASP A 197 -6.60 11.89 -8.69
C ASP A 197 -8.01 11.61 -8.18
N GLU A 198 -8.89 11.07 -9.03
CA GLU A 198 -10.28 10.75 -8.63
C GLU A 198 -10.32 9.71 -7.50
N GLU A 199 -9.53 8.65 -7.59
CA GLU A 199 -9.49 7.61 -6.55
C GLU A 199 -8.82 8.12 -5.28
N PHE A 200 -7.76 8.93 -5.40
CA PHE A 200 -7.13 9.57 -4.25
C PHE A 200 -8.13 10.48 -3.52
N ASP A 201 -8.83 11.37 -4.23
CA ASP A 201 -9.81 12.29 -3.66
C ASP A 201 -11.02 11.56 -3.04
N ARG A 202 -11.45 10.44 -3.63
CA ARG A 202 -12.56 9.63 -3.09
C ARG A 202 -12.26 9.09 -1.70
N HIS A 203 -10.99 8.80 -1.42
CA HIS A 203 -10.53 8.21 -0.17
C HIS A 203 -9.84 9.24 0.75
N GLY A 204 -9.44 10.39 0.20
CA GLY A 204 -8.82 11.50 0.89
C GLY A 204 -9.82 12.57 1.32
N ASP A 205 -10.46 12.38 2.48
CA ASP A 205 -10.86 13.53 3.31
C ASP A 205 -9.66 13.94 4.19
N VAL A 206 -8.51 14.17 3.53
CA VAL A 206 -7.35 14.78 4.15
C VAL A 206 -7.61 16.28 4.13
N GLY A 207 -7.77 16.88 5.31
CA GLY A 207 -7.94 18.33 5.48
C GLY A 207 -6.72 19.17 5.08
N MET A 208 -6.00 18.78 4.04
CA MET A 208 -4.98 19.56 3.34
C MET A 208 -5.67 20.21 2.15
N GLY A 209 -5.80 21.54 2.20
CA GLY A 209 -6.60 22.31 1.25
C GLY A 209 -6.29 21.94 -0.20
N SER A 210 -7.32 21.48 -0.91
CA SER A 210 -7.34 21.33 -2.36
C SER A 210 -6.85 22.62 -3.03
N ALA A 211 -5.59 22.61 -3.44
CA ALA A 211 -5.01 23.61 -4.34
C ALA A 211 -4.99 23.12 -5.80
N HIS A 212 -5.63 21.97 -6.09
CA HIS A 212 -5.73 21.42 -7.43
C HIS A 212 -7.20 21.29 -7.88
N VAL A 213 -7.90 22.44 -7.88
CA VAL A 213 -9.15 22.55 -8.65
C VAL A 213 -8.76 22.72 -10.11
N ARG A 214 -8.81 21.63 -10.89
CA ARG A 214 -8.71 21.73 -12.36
C ARG A 214 -9.87 22.61 -12.86
N PRO A 215 -9.62 23.69 -13.63
CA PRO A 215 -10.69 24.44 -14.24
C PRO A 215 -11.41 23.55 -15.25
N ALA A 216 -12.74 23.44 -15.12
CA ALA A 216 -13.59 22.70 -16.04
C ALA A 216 -13.28 23.12 -17.48
N SER A 217 -12.88 22.15 -18.31
CA SER A 217 -12.69 22.36 -19.74
C SER A 217 -13.99 22.91 -20.33
N GLN A 218 -13.93 24.12 -20.90
CA GLN A 218 -15.09 24.73 -21.55
C GLN A 218 -15.57 23.83 -22.70
N PRO A 219 -16.89 23.66 -22.90
CA PRO A 219 -17.40 22.96 -24.07
C PRO A 219 -17.02 23.76 -25.33
N GLY A 220 -16.35 23.10 -26.27
CA GLY A 220 -15.97 23.66 -27.56
C GLY A 220 -17.19 24.19 -28.35
N PRO A 221 -16.96 25.10 -29.32
CA PRO A 221 -18.05 25.82 -29.96
C PRO A 221 -18.96 24.87 -30.75
N ALA A 222 -20.26 24.98 -30.49
CA ALA A 222 -21.29 24.29 -31.25
C ALA A 222 -21.19 24.69 -32.73
N THR A 223 -20.95 23.71 -33.60
CA THR A 223 -21.03 23.85 -35.05
C THR A 223 -22.50 24.01 -35.45
N GLY A 224 -22.97 25.26 -35.40
CA GLY A 224 -24.26 25.66 -35.96
C GLY A 224 -24.22 25.63 -37.48
N GLY A 225 -24.68 24.52 -38.07
CA GLY A 225 -25.06 24.47 -39.47
C GLY A 225 -26.31 25.32 -39.70
N TYR A 226 -26.23 26.27 -40.63
CA TYR A 226 -27.40 26.89 -41.24
C TYR A 226 -27.43 26.53 -42.72
N THR A 227 -28.45 25.77 -43.08
CA THR A 227 -28.95 25.63 -44.45
C THR A 227 -29.63 26.93 -44.87
N ASN A 228 -29.28 27.46 -46.04
CA ASN A 228 -30.25 27.89 -47.05
C ASN A 228 -29.60 27.86 -48.44
#